data_AF-A0A9Q0MFW9-F1
#
_entry.id   AF-A0A9Q0MFW9-F1
#
_cell.length_a   1.000
_cell.length_b   1.000
_cell.length_c   1.000
_cell.angle_alpha   90.00
_cell.angle_beta   90.00
_cell.angle_gamma   90.00
#
_symmetry.space_group_name_H-M   'P 1'
#
loop_
_entity.id
_entity.type
_entity.pdbx_description
1 polymer ?
#
loop_
_entity_poly.entity_id
_entity_poly.type
_entity_poly.pdbx_seq_one_letter_code
_entity_poly.pdbx_strand_id
1 'polypeptide(L)'
;MAGSRMEKLSTIFKRYTGLMRSGAVLEENRPIWYDVYKHFLPTEEPLAIRPEPTVTINPIYYPEDILRSRFNRTYGDFASVYNFVSKDKSNQQSNNLDICDMFIGKYLQLAKERNVGTGETIDLNDQSIFDETEKVLREEFGVKLRRQNDNDQKMLNQRQFRN
;
A
#
# COMPACT_ATOMS: atom_id res chain seq x y z
N MET A 1 17.26 43.15 -15.09
CA MET A 1 17.79 41.79 -15.32
C MET A 1 17.02 41.16 -16.46
N ALA A 2 17.70 40.68 -17.50
CA ALA A 2 17.05 39.95 -18.59
C ALA A 2 16.55 38.59 -18.07
N GLY A 3 15.32 38.21 -18.41
CA GLY A 3 14.73 36.94 -18.00
C GLY A 3 13.67 36.49 -18.99
N SER A 4 13.44 35.18 -19.11
CA SER A 4 12.44 34.61 -20.01
C SER A 4 11.22 34.12 -19.22
N ARG A 5 10.05 34.69 -19.52
CA ARG A 5 8.75 34.33 -18.95
C ARG A 5 7.98 33.31 -19.79
N MET A 6 8.59 32.72 -20.81
CA MET A 6 7.92 31.79 -21.74
C MET A 6 7.87 30.36 -21.17
N GLU A 7 6.85 30.06 -20.38
CA GLU A 7 6.73 28.78 -19.68
C GLU A 7 6.40 27.60 -20.60
N LYS A 8 5.64 27.82 -21.69
CA LYS A 8 5.10 26.74 -22.55
C LYS A 8 6.08 26.15 -23.57
N LEU A 9 7.17 26.86 -23.90
CA LEU A 9 8.05 26.47 -25.01
C LEU A 9 9.16 25.50 -24.62
N SER A 10 9.68 25.56 -23.39
CA SER A 10 10.78 24.72 -22.94
C SER A 10 10.89 24.72 -21.42
N THR A 11 11.89 24.02 -20.86
CA THR A 11 12.14 24.00 -19.43
C THR A 11 12.88 25.25 -18.96
N ILE A 12 12.76 25.59 -17.66
CA ILE A 12 13.52 26.70 -17.06
C ILE A 12 15.03 26.55 -17.27
N PHE A 13 15.54 25.32 -17.24
CA PHE A 13 16.95 25.02 -17.44
C PHE A 13 17.38 25.34 -18.86
N LYS A 14 16.64 24.87 -19.89
CA LYS A 14 16.93 25.16 -21.30
C LYS A 14 16.81 26.65 -21.64
N ARG A 15 15.88 27.37 -21.01
CA ARG A 15 15.77 28.82 -21.21
C ARG A 15 16.95 29.56 -20.61
N TYR A 16 17.37 29.18 -19.40
CA TYR A 16 18.48 29.84 -18.72
C TYR A 16 19.83 29.52 -19.37
N THR A 17 20.06 28.27 -19.80
CA THR A 17 21.23 27.91 -20.61
C THR A 17 21.28 28.73 -21.90
N GLY A 18 20.15 28.93 -22.58
CA GLY A 18 20.06 29.74 -23.79
C GLY A 18 20.40 31.21 -23.55
N LEU A 19 19.91 31.80 -22.45
CA LEU A 19 20.22 33.18 -22.05
C LEU A 19 21.70 33.39 -21.73
N MET A 20 22.34 32.40 -21.11
CA MET A 20 23.78 32.46 -20.86
C MET A 20 24.58 32.31 -22.15
N ARG A 21 24.17 31.41 -23.04
CA ARG A 21 24.82 31.20 -24.35
C ARG A 21 24.71 32.40 -25.29
N SER A 22 23.62 33.17 -25.20
CA SER A 22 23.43 34.39 -26.01
C SER A 22 24.14 35.62 -25.43
N GLY A 23 24.74 35.51 -24.25
CA GLY A 23 25.34 36.63 -23.53
C GLY A 23 24.33 37.59 -22.90
N ALA A 24 23.02 37.28 -22.95
CA ALA A 24 21.99 38.09 -22.30
C ALA A 24 22.07 38.01 -20.76
N VAL A 25 22.67 36.94 -20.24
CA VAL A 25 22.99 36.72 -18.84
C VAL A 25 24.45 36.29 -18.75
N LEU A 26 25.24 36.95 -17.89
CA LEU A 26 26.62 36.54 -17.63
C LEU A 26 26.64 35.26 -16.78
N GLU A 27 27.60 34.37 -17.03
CA GLU A 27 27.76 33.11 -16.29
C GLU A 27 27.91 33.32 -14.77
N GLU A 28 28.56 34.42 -14.36
CA GLU A 28 28.69 34.85 -12.95
C GLU A 28 27.36 35.20 -12.28
N ASN A 29 26.34 35.55 -13.07
CA ASN A 29 25.00 35.89 -12.60
C ASN A 29 24.03 34.71 -12.63
N ARG A 30 24.53 33.49 -12.85
CA ARG A 30 23.69 32.28 -12.83
C ARG A 30 23.05 32.06 -11.45
N PRO A 31 21.81 31.54 -11.39
CA PRO A 31 21.13 31.32 -10.14
C PRO A 31 21.73 30.12 -9.44
N ILE A 32 21.63 30.12 -8.11
CA ILE A 32 22.19 29.09 -7.23
C ILE A 32 21.71 27.68 -7.60
N TRP A 33 20.45 27.55 -8.05
CA TRP A 33 19.87 26.26 -8.44
C TRP A 33 20.46 25.69 -9.74
N TYR A 34 21.07 26.52 -10.60
CA TYR A 34 21.53 26.10 -11.93
C TYR A 34 22.57 24.99 -11.85
N ASP A 35 23.56 25.17 -10.97
CA ASP A 35 24.62 24.18 -10.78
C ASP A 35 24.06 22.89 -10.19
N VAL A 36 23.12 22.98 -9.23
CA VAL A 36 22.45 21.80 -8.66
C VAL A 36 21.72 21.02 -9.76
N TYR A 37 20.93 21.70 -10.60
CA TYR A 37 20.19 21.08 -11.68
C TYR A 37 21.11 20.48 -12.75
N LYS A 38 22.23 21.13 -13.06
CA LYS A 38 23.21 20.65 -14.05
C LYS A 38 23.92 19.37 -13.59
N HIS A 39 24.21 19.24 -12.31
CA HIS A 39 24.87 18.04 -11.75
C HIS A 39 23.86 16.91 -11.49
N PHE A 40 22.65 17.25 -11.07
CA PHE A 40 21.59 16.29 -10.73
C PHE A 40 20.36 16.51 -11.64
N LEU A 41 20.52 16.14 -12.90
CA LEU A 41 19.43 16.21 -13.88
C LEU A 41 18.26 15.30 -13.45
N PRO A 42 17.00 15.77 -13.56
CA PRO A 42 15.85 14.91 -13.33
C PRO A 42 15.75 13.85 -14.44
N THR A 43 15.21 12.66 -14.12
CA THR A 43 14.98 11.59 -15.09
C THR A 43 14.10 12.06 -16.26
N GLU A 44 13.08 12.86 -15.94
CA GLU A 44 12.14 13.42 -16.90
C GLU A 44 12.19 14.95 -16.84
N GLU A 45 12.28 15.59 -17.99
CA GLU A 45 12.30 17.05 -18.05
C GLU A 45 10.94 17.65 -17.67
N PRO A 46 10.91 18.75 -16.88
CA PRO A 46 9.66 19.41 -16.48
C PRO A 46 9.09 20.26 -17.62
N LEU A 47 8.54 19.59 -18.63
CA LEU A 47 7.86 20.23 -19.75
C LEU A 47 6.50 20.76 -19.32
N ALA A 48 6.13 21.95 -19.80
CA ALA A 48 4.81 22.54 -19.51
C ALA A 48 3.66 21.75 -20.15
N ILE A 49 3.92 21.10 -21.28
CA ILE A 49 2.99 20.19 -21.95
C ILE A 49 3.65 18.81 -21.89
N ARG A 50 3.30 18.04 -20.86
CA ARG A 50 3.72 16.65 -20.72
C ARG A 50 2.59 15.76 -21.26
N PRO A 51 2.86 14.84 -22.20
CA PRO A 51 1.85 13.86 -22.60
C PRO A 51 1.48 12.98 -21.40
N GLU A 52 0.19 12.71 -21.24
CA GLU A 52 -0.27 11.79 -20.21
C GLU A 52 0.29 10.39 -20.50
N PRO A 53 0.92 9.73 -19.51
CA PRO A 53 1.46 8.41 -19.73
C PRO A 53 0.31 7.40 -19.81
N THR A 54 0.21 6.66 -20.92
CA THR A 54 -0.77 5.57 -21.08
C THR A 54 -0.33 4.35 -20.27
N VAL A 55 -0.55 4.39 -18.95
CA VAL A 55 -0.19 3.30 -18.04
C VAL A 55 -1.45 2.59 -17.56
N THR A 56 -1.53 1.30 -17.80
CA THR A 56 -2.53 0.43 -17.17
C THR A 56 -2.13 0.15 -15.73
N ILE A 57 -2.90 0.64 -14.76
CA ILE A 57 -2.65 0.39 -13.34
C ILE A 57 -3.27 -0.96 -12.99
N ASN A 58 -2.42 -1.91 -12.59
CA ASN A 58 -2.89 -3.22 -12.12
C ASN A 58 -3.27 -3.15 -10.63
N PRO A 59 -4.40 -3.74 -10.22
CA PRO A 59 -4.71 -3.89 -8.81
C PRO A 59 -3.68 -4.83 -8.14
N ILE A 60 -3.33 -4.51 -6.89
CA ILE A 60 -2.39 -5.30 -6.09
C ILE A 60 -3.21 -6.24 -5.21
N TYR A 61 -3.09 -7.54 -5.46
CA TYR A 61 -3.71 -8.60 -4.64
C TYR A 61 -2.64 -9.56 -4.16
N TYR A 62 -2.76 -10.00 -2.91
CA TYR A 62 -1.94 -11.04 -2.33
C TYR A 62 -2.76 -12.32 -2.13
N PRO A 63 -2.12 -13.51 -2.15
CA PRO A 63 -2.84 -14.77 -1.94
C PRO A 63 -3.62 -14.79 -0.62
N GLU A 64 -3.06 -14.24 0.45
CA GLU A 64 -3.72 -14.19 1.76
C GLU A 64 -4.92 -13.24 1.82
N ASP A 65 -5.13 -12.38 0.81
CA ASP A 65 -6.32 -11.51 0.74
C ASP A 65 -7.60 -12.34 0.63
N ILE A 66 -7.51 -13.56 0.09
CA ILE A 66 -8.62 -14.52 0.10
C ILE A 66 -9.00 -14.85 1.55
N LEU A 67 -8.02 -15.14 2.41
CA LEU A 67 -8.25 -15.40 3.83
C LEU A 67 -8.71 -14.15 4.58
N ARG A 68 -8.13 -12.98 4.30
CA ARG A 68 -8.59 -11.69 4.86
C ARG A 68 -10.05 -11.44 4.55
N SER A 69 -10.45 -11.64 3.30
CA SER A 69 -11.84 -11.43 2.86
C SER A 69 -12.80 -12.38 3.57
N ARG A 70 -12.40 -13.64 3.75
CA ARG A 70 -13.17 -14.66 4.45
C ARG A 70 -13.29 -14.35 5.94
N PHE A 71 -12.18 -14.00 6.60
CA PHE A 71 -12.15 -13.59 8.00
C PHE A 71 -13.09 -12.40 8.24
N ASN A 72 -12.97 -11.33 7.44
CA ASN A 72 -13.82 -10.16 7.57
C ASN A 72 -15.29 -10.45 7.27
N ARG A 73 -15.60 -11.36 6.32
CA ARG A 73 -16.98 -11.79 6.06
C ARG A 73 -17.57 -12.58 7.24
N THR A 74 -16.74 -13.36 7.94
CA THR A 74 -17.19 -14.22 9.05
C THR A 74 -17.32 -13.44 10.36
N TYR A 75 -16.36 -12.59 10.70
CA TYR A 75 -16.29 -11.93 12.01
C TYR A 75 -16.58 -10.42 11.96
N GLY A 76 -16.48 -9.81 10.77
CA GLY A 76 -16.72 -8.39 10.57
C GLY A 76 -15.58 -7.48 10.96
N ASP A 77 -15.71 -6.20 10.56
CA ASP A 77 -14.71 -5.16 10.82
C ASP A 77 -14.50 -4.86 12.32
N PHE A 78 -15.44 -5.26 13.18
CA PHE A 78 -15.34 -5.07 14.64
C PHE A 78 -14.42 -6.08 15.33
N ALA A 79 -14.04 -7.16 14.64
CA ALA A 79 -13.17 -8.19 15.18
C ALA A 79 -11.71 -7.71 15.34
N SER A 80 -11.33 -6.65 14.64
CA SER A 80 -9.96 -6.11 14.58
C SER A 80 -9.93 -4.64 14.97
N VAL A 81 -8.99 -4.25 15.83
CA VAL A 81 -8.73 -2.85 16.18
C VAL A 81 -7.37 -2.47 15.60
N TYR A 82 -7.41 -1.66 14.55
CA TYR A 82 -6.19 -1.28 13.83
C TYR A 82 -5.51 -0.07 14.48
N ASN A 83 -4.24 -0.22 14.85
CA ASN A 83 -3.40 0.89 15.25
C ASN A 83 -2.42 1.25 14.12
N PHE A 84 -2.77 2.25 13.30
CA PHE A 84 -1.92 2.73 12.21
C PHE A 84 -0.83 3.73 12.65
N VAL A 85 -0.78 4.11 13.94
CA VAL A 85 0.11 5.16 14.46
C VAL A 85 1.41 4.57 14.99
N SER A 86 1.38 3.36 15.56
CA SER A 86 2.56 2.71 16.12
C SER A 86 3.58 2.38 15.02
N LYS A 87 4.75 3.03 15.06
CA LYS A 87 5.85 2.86 14.08
C LYS A 87 6.89 1.83 14.51
N ASP A 88 6.71 1.22 15.68
CA ASP A 88 7.70 0.36 16.34
C ASP A 88 7.77 -1.03 15.68
N LYS A 89 8.59 -1.15 14.65
CA LYS A 89 8.92 -2.42 13.99
C LYS A 89 9.79 -3.35 14.87
N SER A 90 10.40 -2.83 15.94
CA SER A 90 11.15 -3.64 16.92
C SER A 90 10.23 -4.58 17.73
N ASN A 91 8.93 -4.34 17.69
CA ASN A 91 7.89 -5.14 18.35
C ASN A 91 7.14 -6.05 17.36
N GLN A 92 7.70 -6.36 16.18
CA GLN A 92 7.12 -7.41 15.32
C GLN A 92 7.10 -8.79 16.01
N GLN A 93 7.87 -8.97 17.09
CA GLN A 93 7.79 -10.11 17.99
C GLN A 93 6.95 -9.86 19.26
N SER A 94 6.50 -8.64 19.51
CA SER A 94 5.60 -8.33 20.63
C SER A 94 4.29 -7.68 20.15
N ASN A 95 3.32 -8.56 19.88
CA ASN A 95 1.94 -8.45 20.33
C ASN A 95 1.05 -7.30 19.83
N ASN A 96 1.45 -6.54 18.80
CA ASN A 96 0.54 -5.63 18.08
C ASN A 96 0.30 -6.09 16.64
N LEU A 97 0.25 -7.41 16.42
CA LEU A 97 -0.31 -7.95 15.17
C LEU A 97 -1.82 -7.85 15.25
N ASP A 98 -2.44 -7.42 14.15
CA ASP A 98 -3.90 -7.43 14.07
C ASP A 98 -4.43 -8.86 14.24
N ILE A 99 -5.64 -9.00 14.75
CA ILE A 99 -6.26 -10.30 14.96
C ILE A 99 -6.38 -11.06 13.63
N CYS A 100 -6.67 -10.35 12.54
CA CYS A 100 -6.68 -10.92 11.20
C CYS A 100 -5.29 -11.41 10.77
N ASP A 101 -4.22 -10.66 11.02
CA ASP A 101 -2.86 -11.06 10.67
C ASP A 101 -2.37 -12.24 11.51
N MET A 102 -2.71 -12.29 12.80
CA MET A 102 -2.45 -13.46 13.65
C MET A 102 -3.18 -14.70 13.12
N PHE A 103 -4.44 -14.54 12.69
CA PHE A 103 -5.23 -15.60 12.10
C PHE A 103 -4.58 -16.15 10.84
N ILE A 104 -4.18 -15.28 9.92
CA ILE A 104 -3.52 -15.67 8.67
C ILE A 104 -2.20 -16.37 8.96
N GLY A 105 -1.39 -15.83 9.87
CA GLY A 105 -0.10 -16.42 10.24
C GLY A 105 -0.26 -17.86 10.75
N LYS A 106 -1.24 -18.10 11.63
CA LYS A 106 -1.55 -19.44 12.15
C LYS A 106 -2.18 -20.36 11.12
N TYR A 107 -3.06 -19.84 10.27
CA TYR A 107 -3.64 -20.62 9.16
C TYR A 107 -2.55 -21.14 8.23
N LEU A 108 -1.64 -20.27 7.81
CA LEU A 108 -0.53 -20.65 6.94
C LEU A 108 0.42 -21.63 7.64
N GLN A 109 0.60 -21.56 8.95
CA GLN A 109 1.37 -22.53 9.71
C GLN A 109 0.70 -23.92 9.69
N LEU A 110 -0.57 -24.02 10.08
CA LEU A 110 -1.31 -25.30 10.08
C LEU A 110 -1.45 -25.89 8.68
N ALA A 111 -1.68 -25.03 7.68
CA ALA A 111 -1.73 -25.46 6.30
C ALA A 111 -0.38 -26.02 5.83
N LYS A 112 0.75 -25.42 6.22
CA LYS A 112 2.07 -25.99 5.93
C LYS A 112 2.24 -27.34 6.59
N GLU A 113 1.93 -27.45 7.89
CA GLU A 113 2.05 -28.70 8.66
C GLU A 113 1.25 -29.85 8.03
N ARG A 114 0.03 -29.58 7.54
CA ARG A 114 -0.78 -30.60 6.84
C ARG A 114 -0.30 -30.94 5.43
N ASN A 115 0.32 -29.98 4.73
CA ASN A 115 0.83 -30.18 3.36
C ASN A 115 2.28 -30.71 3.31
N VAL A 116 2.94 -30.93 4.44
CA VAL A 116 4.27 -31.61 4.50
C VAL A 116 4.09 -33.09 4.13
N GLY A 117 3.99 -33.37 2.83
CA GLY A 117 3.93 -34.74 2.29
C GLY A 117 3.30 -34.88 0.91
N THR A 118 2.41 -33.97 0.51
CA THR A 118 1.59 -34.07 -0.72
C THR A 118 2.08 -33.22 -1.90
N GLY A 119 2.90 -32.19 -1.66
CA GLY A 119 3.40 -31.31 -2.73
C GLY A 119 2.33 -30.45 -3.41
N GLU A 120 1.13 -30.39 -2.85
CA GLU A 120 0.00 -29.63 -3.37
C GLU A 120 0.02 -28.16 -2.91
N THR A 121 -0.60 -27.29 -3.71
CA THR A 121 -0.78 -25.88 -3.38
C THR A 121 -1.68 -25.73 -2.17
N ILE A 122 -1.34 -24.83 -1.24
CA ILE A 122 -2.15 -24.55 -0.04
C ILE A 122 -3.56 -24.11 -0.47
N ASP A 123 -4.57 -24.90 -0.14
CA ASP A 123 -5.97 -24.49 -0.30
C ASP A 123 -6.33 -23.48 0.79
N LEU A 124 -6.57 -22.24 0.39
CA LEU A 124 -6.93 -21.12 1.27
C LEU A 124 -8.43 -21.09 1.61
N ASN A 125 -9.22 -21.98 1.03
CA ASN A 125 -10.66 -22.06 1.26
C ASN A 125 -11.08 -23.26 2.14
N ASP A 126 -10.12 -24.03 2.67
CA ASP A 126 -10.44 -25.18 3.53
C ASP A 126 -11.16 -24.71 4.80
N GLN A 127 -12.33 -25.31 5.07
CA GLN A 127 -13.15 -25.07 6.26
C GLN A 127 -12.60 -25.78 7.50
N SER A 128 -11.95 -26.93 7.33
CA SER A 128 -11.40 -27.70 8.45
C SER A 128 -10.26 -26.95 9.14
N ILE A 129 -9.33 -26.39 8.37
CA ILE A 129 -8.21 -25.59 8.88
C ILE A 129 -8.73 -24.25 9.44
N PHE A 130 -9.79 -23.69 8.86
CA PHE A 130 -10.38 -22.43 9.34
C PHE A 130 -11.02 -22.59 10.72
N ASP A 131 -11.75 -23.67 10.97
CA ASP A 131 -12.34 -23.92 12.28
C ASP A 131 -11.26 -24.33 13.32
N GLU A 132 -10.20 -25.04 12.88
CA GLU A 132 -9.06 -25.38 13.73
C GLU A 132 -8.27 -24.14 14.16
N THR A 133 -7.97 -23.22 13.23
CA THR A 133 -7.31 -21.95 13.54
C THR A 133 -8.11 -21.11 14.52
N GLU A 134 -9.44 -21.05 14.39
CA GLU A 134 -10.29 -20.36 15.36
C GLU A 134 -10.15 -20.96 16.77
N LYS A 135 -10.11 -22.28 16.88
CA LYS A 135 -9.91 -22.97 18.17
C LYS A 135 -8.53 -22.67 18.76
N VAL A 136 -7.47 -22.78 17.95
CA VAL A 136 -6.09 -22.52 18.36
C VAL A 136 -5.91 -21.08 18.84
N LEU A 137 -6.48 -20.09 18.13
CA LEU A 137 -6.36 -18.69 18.53
C LEU A 137 -7.11 -18.37 19.83
N ARG A 138 -8.24 -19.04 20.08
CA ARG A 138 -8.98 -18.93 21.34
C ARG A 138 -8.18 -19.52 22.50
N GLU A 139 -7.50 -20.64 22.28
CA GLU A 139 -6.71 -21.35 23.30
C GLU A 139 -5.36 -20.67 23.58
N GLU A 140 -4.60 -20.30 22.54
CA GLU A 140 -3.26 -19.72 22.69
C GLU A 140 -3.27 -18.23 23.05
N PHE A 141 -4.15 -17.44 22.43
CA PHE A 141 -4.12 -15.97 22.52
C PHE A 141 -5.32 -15.38 23.26
N GLY A 142 -6.29 -16.21 23.68
CA GLY A 142 -7.49 -15.75 24.39
C GLY A 142 -8.39 -14.82 23.57
N VAL A 143 -8.27 -14.84 22.23
CA VAL A 143 -9.01 -13.95 21.34
C VAL A 143 -10.47 -14.35 21.28
N LYS A 144 -11.38 -13.39 21.51
CA LYS A 144 -12.83 -13.59 21.42
C LYS A 144 -13.35 -13.21 20.04
N LEU A 145 -13.43 -14.19 19.14
CA LEU A 145 -14.04 -14.01 17.82
C LEU A 145 -15.55 -14.27 17.89
N ARG A 146 -16.35 -13.26 17.51
CA ARG A 146 -17.82 -13.40 17.36
C ARG A 146 -18.15 -13.47 15.87
N ARG A 147 -18.79 -14.56 15.42
CA ARG A 147 -19.29 -14.65 14.04
C ARG A 147 -20.45 -13.66 13.85
N GLN A 148 -20.48 -12.97 12.71
CA GLN A 148 -21.59 -12.07 12.36
C GLN A 148 -22.87 -12.87 12.11
N ASN A 149 -23.99 -12.36 12.59
CA ASN A 149 -25.32 -12.89 12.25
C ASN A 149 -25.88 -12.16 11.02
N ASP A 150 -26.85 -12.76 10.31
CA ASP A 150 -27.53 -12.15 9.15
C ASP A 150 -28.13 -10.76 9.45
N ASN A 151 -28.51 -10.51 10.70
CA ASN A 151 -29.01 -9.21 11.16
C ASN A 151 -27.92 -8.12 11.18
N ASP A 152 -26.67 -8.48 11.47
CA ASP A 152 -25.55 -7.55 11.51
C ASP A 152 -25.18 -7.09 10.07
N GLN A 153 -25.27 -8.00 9.10
CA GLN A 153 -25.06 -7.70 7.68
C GLN A 153 -26.14 -6.76 7.10
N LYS A 154 -27.42 -6.94 7.51
CA LYS A 154 -28.51 -6.03 7.11
C LYS A 154 -28.28 -4.60 7.63
N MET A 155 -27.77 -4.43 8.85
CA MET A 155 -27.47 -3.11 9.41
C MET A 155 -26.27 -2.43 8.73
N LEU A 156 -25.24 -3.20 8.34
CA LEU A 156 -24.08 -2.69 7.57
C LEU A 156 -24.49 -2.21 6.18
N ASN A 157 -25.29 -3.01 5.45
CA ASN A 157 -25.79 -2.63 4.14
C ASN A 157 -26.65 -1.36 4.20
N GLN A 158 -27.52 -1.23 5.21
CA GLN A 158 -28.34 -0.02 5.38
C GLN A 158 -27.51 1.26 5.65
N ARG A 159 -26.30 1.14 6.21
CA ARG A 159 -25.39 2.30 6.42
C ARG A 159 -24.68 2.72 5.14
N GLN A 160 -24.36 1.77 4.26
CA GLN A 160 -23.68 2.03 2.97
C GLN A 160 -24.58 2.77 1.96
N PHE A 161 -25.92 2.61 2.04
CA PHE A 161 -26.89 3.29 1.16
C PHE A 161 -27.40 4.64 1.70
N ARG A 162 -26.79 5.18 2.76
CA ARG A 162 -27.27 6.40 3.43
C ARG A 162 -26.46 7.67 3.13
N ASN A 163 -25.64 7.64 2.08
CA ASN A 163 -24.89 8.80 1.58
C ASN A 163 -25.41 9.25 0.21
#